data_AF-A0A832DDA4-F1
#
_entry.id   AF-A0A832DDA4-F1
#
_cell.length_a   1.000
_cell.length_b   1.000
_cell.length_c   1.000
_cell.angle_alpha   90.00
_cell.angle_beta   90.00
_cell.angle_gamma   90.00
#
_symmetry.space_group_name_H-M   'P 1'
#
loop_
_entity.id
_entity.type
_entity.pdbx_description
1 polymer ?
#
loop_
_entity_poly.entity_id
_entity_poly.type
_entity_poly.pdbx_seq_one_letter_code
_entity_poly.pdbx_strand_id
1 'polypeptide(L)'
;MHRPYTNVLVDKDLKLYLIDFERATKSLKPQNVLNVTQFILRGKERTEDLLKLLKEYKLNQSEDNFLRLKDYLMNILVAGAGFEPATSGL
;
A
#
# COMPACT_ATOMS: atom_id res chain seq x y z
N MET A 1 -5.60 2.63 -13.31
CA MET A 1 -4.83 3.78 -12.78
C MET A 1 -3.37 3.34 -12.66
N HIS A 2 -2.50 3.73 -13.60
CA HIS A 2 -1.12 3.23 -13.67
C HIS A 2 -0.10 4.06 -12.87
N ARG A 3 -0.52 5.19 -12.29
CA ARG A 3 0.37 6.19 -11.67
C ARG A 3 -0.30 6.79 -10.43
N PRO A 4 -0.43 6.05 -9.31
CA PRO A 4 -1.11 6.57 -8.12
C PRO A 4 -0.45 7.82 -7.52
N TYR A 5 0.83 8.07 -7.83
CA TYR A 5 1.57 9.25 -7.38
C TYR A 5 1.11 10.58 -8.01
N THR A 6 0.36 10.56 -9.12
CA THR A 6 -0.11 11.82 -9.73
C THR A 6 -1.14 12.56 -8.88
N ASN A 7 -1.80 11.83 -7.98
CA ASN A 7 -2.83 12.35 -7.11
C ASN A 7 -2.31 12.53 -5.67
N VAL A 8 -0.99 12.63 -5.52
CA VAL A 8 -0.29 12.83 -4.24
C VAL A 8 0.64 14.03 -4.39
N LEU A 9 0.49 15.01 -3.52
CA LEU A 9 1.44 16.11 -3.35
C LEU A 9 2.27 15.89 -2.09
N VAL A 10 3.54 16.28 -2.13
CA VAL A 10 4.47 16.25 -1.00
C VAL A 10 4.92 17.68 -0.75
N ASP A 11 4.73 18.19 0.47
CA ASP A 11 5.27 19.51 0.82
C ASP A 11 6.73 19.44 1.30
N LYS A 12 7.31 20.61 1.59
CA LYS A 12 8.69 20.75 2.07
C LYS A 12 8.97 20.02 3.39
N ASP A 13 7.93 19.74 4.18
CA ASP A 13 8.01 19.07 5.47
C ASP A 13 7.69 17.57 5.34
N LEU A 14 7.69 17.04 4.11
CA LEU A 14 7.37 15.66 3.75
C LEU A 14 5.93 15.24 4.09
N LYS A 15 5.03 16.20 4.30
CA LYS A 15 3.63 15.91 4.53
C LYS A 15 2.94 15.59 3.21
N LEU A 16 2.14 14.52 3.23
CA LEU A 16 1.41 14.01 2.06
C LEU A 16 0.00 14.59 1.99
N TYR A 17 -0.40 15.04 0.81
CA TYR A 17 -1.75 15.51 0.52
C TYR A 17 -2.30 14.71 -0.66
N LEU A 18 -3.44 14.07 -0.45
CA LEU A 18 -4.20 13.47 -1.54
C LEU A 18 -5.03 14.55 -2.21
N ILE A 19 -5.11 14.50 -3.54
CA ILE A 19 -5.91 15.43 -4.36
C ILE A 19 -6.81 14.65 -5.30
N ASP A 20 -7.62 15.37 -6.10
CA ASP A 20 -8.44 14.78 -7.17
C ASP A 20 -9.48 13.76 -6.64
N PHE A 21 -10.38 14.26 -5.78
CA PHE A 21 -11.46 13.47 -5.16
C PHE A 21 -12.75 13.42 -6.01
N GLU A 22 -12.73 13.90 -7.26
CA GLU A 22 -13.93 13.97 -8.12
C GLU A 22 -14.61 12.60 -8.32
N ARG A 23 -13.83 11.50 -8.24
CA ARG A 23 -14.29 10.11 -8.41
C ARG A 23 -14.38 9.34 -7.08
N ALA A 24 -14.18 10.00 -5.95
CA ALA A 24 -14.19 9.35 -4.66
C ALA A 24 -15.61 8.92 -4.29
N THR A 25 -15.76 7.66 -3.90
CA THR A 25 -17.04 7.09 -3.49
C THR A 25 -16.87 6.25 -2.24
N LYS A 26 -17.94 6.15 -1.43
CA LYS A 26 -17.99 5.18 -0.35
C LYS A 26 -18.07 3.79 -0.97
N SER A 27 -17.13 2.91 -0.62
CA SER A 27 -17.07 1.55 -1.14
C SER A 27 -16.63 0.58 -0.05
N LEU A 28 -17.32 -0.55 0.03
CA LEU A 28 -16.89 -1.72 0.81
C LEU A 28 -15.81 -2.54 0.09
N LYS A 29 -15.51 -2.19 -1.17
CA LYS A 29 -14.49 -2.82 -2.01
C LYS A 29 -13.50 -1.76 -2.54
N PRO A 30 -12.67 -1.16 -1.68
CA PRO A 30 -11.65 -0.17 -2.08
C PRO A 30 -10.65 -0.72 -3.11
N GLN A 31 -10.85 -0.34 -4.39
CA GLN A 31 -9.95 -0.71 -5.48
C GLN A 31 -8.57 0.00 -5.40
N ASN A 32 -8.50 1.12 -4.70
CA ASN A 32 -7.28 1.93 -4.54
C ASN A 32 -6.16 1.15 -3.83
N VAL A 33 -6.48 0.27 -2.86
CA VAL A 33 -5.47 -0.55 -2.18
C VAL A 33 -4.74 -1.44 -3.18
N LEU A 34 -5.47 -2.18 -4.02
CA LEU A 34 -4.86 -3.04 -5.05
C LEU A 34 -4.05 -2.24 -6.09
N ASN A 35 -4.48 -1.01 -6.41
CA ASN A 35 -3.76 -0.15 -7.35
C ASN A 35 -2.43 0.35 -6.74
N VAL A 36 -2.44 0.77 -5.48
CA VAL A 36 -1.22 1.20 -4.76
C VAL A 36 -0.28 0.03 -4.57
N THR A 37 -0.78 -1.14 -4.18
CA THR A 37 0.05 -2.34 -4.04
C THR A 37 0.74 -2.72 -5.35
N GLN A 38 0.02 -2.70 -6.49
CA GLN A 38 0.64 -2.94 -7.80
C GLN A 38 1.74 -1.93 -8.15
N PHE A 39 1.56 -0.67 -7.75
CA PHE A 39 2.58 0.35 -7.95
C PHE A 39 3.83 0.09 -7.11
N ILE A 40 3.68 -0.21 -5.81
CA ILE A 40 4.80 -0.50 -4.90
C ILE A 40 5.60 -1.73 -5.38
N LEU A 41 4.89 -2.75 -5.87
CA LEU A 41 5.49 -4.00 -6.34
C LEU A 41 6.05 -3.91 -7.76
N ARG A 42 5.95 -2.76 -8.44
CA ARG A 42 6.42 -2.63 -9.81
C ARG A 42 7.94 -2.84 -9.85
N GLY A 43 8.37 -3.87 -10.60
CA GLY A 43 9.79 -4.25 -10.71
C GLY A 43 10.32 -5.12 -9.57
N LYS A 44 9.47 -5.53 -8.61
CA LYS A 44 9.81 -6.52 -7.58
C LYS A 44 9.32 -7.91 -7.97
N GLU A 45 10.06 -8.93 -7.53
CA GLU A 45 9.65 -10.33 -7.70
C GLU A 45 8.35 -10.61 -6.93
N ARG A 46 7.46 -11.40 -7.53
CA ARG A 46 6.18 -11.79 -6.93
C ARG A 46 6.33 -13.16 -6.30
N THR A 47 6.56 -13.17 -4.99
CA THR A 47 6.60 -14.40 -4.19
C THR A 47 5.21 -15.04 -4.09
N GLU A 48 5.17 -16.34 -3.82
CA GLU A 48 3.91 -17.07 -3.60
C GLU A 48 3.10 -16.50 -2.42
N ASP A 49 3.78 -16.11 -1.33
CA ASP A 49 3.17 -15.48 -0.17
C ASP A 49 2.45 -14.18 -0.52
N LEU A 50 3.09 -13.33 -1.33
CA LEU A 50 2.49 -12.09 -1.80
C LEU A 50 1.26 -12.35 -2.68
N LEU A 51 1.34 -13.33 -3.59
CA LEU A 51 0.21 -13.72 -4.43
C LEU A 51 -0.96 -14.24 -3.60
N LYS A 52 -0.67 -15.00 -2.53
CA LYS A 52 -1.67 -15.48 -1.58
C LYS A 52 -2.34 -14.31 -0.84
N LEU A 53 -1.58 -13.38 -0.28
CA LEU A 53 -2.11 -12.19 0.40
C LEU A 53 -2.98 -11.33 -0.52
N LEU A 54 -2.54 -11.12 -1.77
CA LEU A 54 -3.31 -10.38 -2.77
C LEU A 54 -4.63 -11.07 -3.10
N LYS A 55 -4.63 -12.41 -3.20
CA LYS A 55 -5.83 -13.19 -3.47
C LYS A 55 -6.80 -13.15 -2.28
N GLU A 56 -6.29 -13.32 -1.06
CA GLU A 56 -7.07 -13.24 0.18
C GLU A 56 -7.75 -11.87 0.29
N TYR A 57 -6.99 -10.78 0.12
CA TYR A 57 -7.55 -9.42 0.15
C TYR A 57 -8.56 -9.18 -0.96
N LYS A 58 -8.28 -9.62 -2.21
CA LYS A 58 -9.22 -9.45 -3.33
C LYS A 58 -10.55 -10.16 -3.09
N LEU A 59 -10.53 -11.31 -2.43
CA LEU A 59 -11.74 -12.09 -2.09
C LEU A 59 -12.48 -11.49 -0.88
N ASN A 60 -11.76 -11.03 0.14
CA ASN A 60 -12.32 -10.48 1.36
C ASN A 60 -11.52 -9.25 1.82
N GLN A 61 -12.06 -8.06 1.58
CA GLN A 61 -11.42 -6.77 1.92
C GLN A 61 -11.70 -6.37 3.38
N SER A 62 -11.45 -7.28 4.31
CA SER A 62 -11.52 -7.00 5.75
C SER A 62 -10.32 -6.17 6.22
N GLU A 63 -10.47 -5.54 7.39
CA GLU A 63 -9.37 -4.81 8.04
C GLU A 63 -8.18 -5.73 8.35
N ASP A 64 -8.42 -6.94 8.83
CA ASP A 64 -7.37 -7.94 9.09
C ASP A 64 -6.56 -8.27 7.82
N ASN A 65 -7.23 -8.56 6.71
CA ASN A 65 -6.55 -8.85 5.45
C ASN A 65 -5.79 -7.62 4.91
N PHE A 66 -6.33 -6.41 5.12
CA PHE A 66 -5.63 -5.17 4.80
C PHE A 66 -4.34 -5.01 5.62
N LEU A 67 -4.40 -5.22 6.93
CA LEU A 67 -3.24 -5.09 7.83
C LEU A 67 -2.14 -6.08 7.46
N ARG A 68 -2.49 -7.35 7.25
CA ARG A 68 -1.53 -8.38 6.80
C ARG A 68 -0.83 -8.01 5.49
N LEU A 69 -1.59 -7.49 4.52
CA LEU A 69 -1.02 -7.03 3.24
C LEU A 69 -0.13 -5.78 3.44
N LYS A 70 -0.59 -4.81 4.25
CA LYS A 70 0.16 -3.58 4.56
C LYS A 70 1.49 -3.91 5.21
N ASP A 71 1.50 -4.76 6.23
CA ASP A 71 2.72 -5.11 6.97
C ASP A 71 3.74 -5.82 6.06
N TYR A 72 3.27 -6.73 5.20
CA TYR A 72 4.12 -7.35 4.19
C TYR A 72 4.78 -6.32 3.25
N LEU A 73 3.99 -5.36 2.75
CA LEU A 73 4.51 -4.30 1.88
C LEU A 73 5.48 -3.37 2.60
N MET A 74 5.21 -3.02 3.87
CA MET A 74 6.10 -2.20 4.68
C MET A 74 7.44 -2.90 4.90
N ASN A 75 7.44 -4.20 5.20
CA ASN A 75 8.68 -4.98 5.33
C ASN A 75 9.51 -4.95 4.04
N ILE A 76 8.86 -5.04 2.87
CA ILE A 76 9.53 -4.93 1.57
C ILE A 76 10.13 -3.55 1.33
N LEU A 77 9.48 -2.49 1.79
CA LEU A 77 9.96 -1.11 1.64
C LEU A 77 11.10 -0.80 2.60
N VAL A 78 10.97 -1.24 3.86
CA VAL A 78 11.93 -1.04 4.96
C VAL A 78 13.21 -1.86 4.73
N ALA A 79 13.08 -3.15 4.41
CA ALA A 79 14.22 -4.02 4.10
C ALA A 79 14.98 -3.56 2.83
N GLY A 80 14.28 -2.97 1.86
CA GLY A 80 14.90 -2.38 0.68
C GLY A 80 15.56 -1.02 0.90
N ALA A 81 15.25 -0.35 2.02
CA ALA A 81 15.75 0.99 2.35
C ALA A 81 16.88 0.99 3.38
N GLY A 82 17.28 -0.18 3.91
CA GLY A 82 18.25 -0.27 5.01
C GLY A 82 17.76 0.40 6.30
N PHE A 83 16.44 0.55 6.46
CA PHE A 83 15.85 1.19 7.61
C PHE A 83 15.63 0.13 8.70
N GLU A 84 16.26 0.28 9.87
CA GLU A 84 15.84 -0.49 11.04
C GLU A 84 14.56 0.14 11.59
N PRO A 85 13.50 -0.64 11.86
CA PRO A 85 12.31 -0.10 12.50
C PRO A 85 12.73 0.42 13.88
N ALA A 86 12.42 1.69 14.17
CA ALA A 86 12.57 2.21 15.51
C ALA A 86 11.73 1.33 16.44
N THR A 87 12.40 0.51 17.24
CA THR A 87 11.77 -0.21 18.35
C THR A 87 11.08 0.83 19.19
N SER A 88 9.74 0.80 19.22
CA SER A 88 8.95 1.60 20.13
C SER A 88 9.40 1.23 21.55
N GLY A 89 10.18 2.11 22.15
CA GLY A 89 10.50 2.05 23.56
C GLY A 89 9.26 2.38 24.37
N LEU A 90 9.00 1.49 25.34
CA LEU A 90 8.02 1.53 26.43
C LEU A 90 6.58 1.13 26.06
#